data_AF-A0A327JA47-F1
#
_entry.id   AF-A0A327JA47-F1
#
_cell.length_a   1.000
_cell.length_b   1.000
_cell.length_c   1.000
_cell.angle_alpha   90.00
_cell.angle_beta   90.00
_cell.angle_gamma   90.00
#
_symmetry.space_group_name_H-M   'P 1'
#
loop_
_entity.id
_entity.type
_entity.pdbx_description
1 polymer ?
#
loop_
_entity_poly.entity_id
_entity_poly.type
_entity_poly.pdbx_seq_one_letter_code
_entity_poly.pdbx_strand_id
1 'polypeptide(L)' 'MFKVEKPEMVNKTFRLPLDLVERLSMVAQNQGVSLNNLVKQCCEYALNHLDNDDEK' A
#
# COMPACT_ATOMS: atom_id res chain seq x y z
N MET A 1 -18.44 -17.05 -20.54
CA MET A 1 -18.94 -15.67 -20.29
C MET A 1 -17.79 -14.87 -19.70
N PHE A 2 -17.41 -13.76 -20.32
CA PHE A 2 -16.34 -12.90 -19.81
C PHE A 2 -16.88 -12.09 -18.63
N LYS A 3 -16.44 -12.41 -17.41
CA LYS A 3 -16.72 -11.60 -16.22
C LYS A 3 -15.57 -10.61 -16.05
N VAL A 4 -15.88 -9.32 -16.21
CA VAL A 4 -14.96 -8.25 -15.84
C VAL A 4 -15.01 -8.11 -14.33
N GLU A 5 -14.00 -8.64 -13.65
CA GLU A 5 -13.81 -8.42 -12.22
C GLU A 5 -13.29 -7.00 -12.01
N LYS A 6 -14.17 -6.11 -11.55
CA LYS A 6 -13.75 -4.78 -11.08
C LYS A 6 -13.40 -4.93 -9.61
N PRO A 7 -12.12 -4.82 -9.22
CA PRO A 7 -11.78 -4.83 -7.81
C PRO A 7 -12.46 -3.64 -7.13
N GLU A 8 -13.26 -3.93 -6.11
CA GLU A 8 -13.93 -2.91 -5.32
C GLU A 8 -12.87 -2.20 -4.46
N MET A 9 -12.69 -0.89 -4.69
CA MET A 9 -11.76 -0.06 -3.93
C MET A 9 -12.55 0.79 -2.94
N VAL A 10 -12.23 0.67 -1.65
CA VAL A 10 -12.83 1.50 -0.59
C VAL A 10 -11.84 2.60 -0.17
N ASN A 11 -12.32 3.84 -0.11
CA ASN A 11 -11.53 4.93 0.44
C ASN A 11 -11.48 4.81 1.97
N LYS A 12 -10.27 4.77 2.53
CA LYS A 12 -10.04 4.72 3.98
C LYS A 12 -9.00 5.78 4.37
N THR A 13 -9.30 6.53 5.43
CA THR A 13 -8.41 7.58 5.95
C THR A 13 -7.65 7.04 7.16
N PHE A 14 -6.31 6.99 7.05
CA PHE A 14 -5.42 6.64 8.15
C PHE A 14 -4.64 7.87 8.61
N ARG A 15 -4.31 7.93 9.90
CA ARG A 15 -3.37 8.92 10.43
C ARG A 15 -1.98 8.29 10.45
N LEU A 16 -1.04 8.92 9.77
CA LEU A 16 0.36 8.50 9.68
C LEU A 16 1.25 9.57 10.33
N PRO A 17 2.41 9.19 10.92
CA PRO A 17 3.40 10.15 11.38
C PRO A 17 3.89 11.05 10.22
N LEU A 18 4.17 12.32 10.51
CA LEU A 18 4.61 13.30 9.51
C LEU A 18 5.86 12.83 8.75
N ASP A 19 6.89 12.39 9.48
CA ASP A 19 8.15 11.87 8.92
C ASP A 19 7.91 10.76 7.89
N LEU A 20 6.99 9.83 8.19
CA LEU A 20 6.68 8.72 7.30
C LEU A 20 6.03 9.21 6.01
N VAL A 21 5.09 10.16 6.10
CA VAL A 21 4.41 10.73 4.92
C VAL A 21 5.41 11.49 4.05
N GLU A 22 6.33 12.25 4.64
CA GLU A 22 7.38 12.97 3.90
C GLU A 22 8.30 12.01 3.16
N ARG A 23 8.75 10.94 3.83
CA ARG A 23 9.58 9.89 3.21
C ARG A 23 8.86 9.18 2.07
N LEU A 24 7.60 8.79 2.27
CA LEU A 24 6.78 8.17 1.23
C LEU A 24 6.56 9.13 0.05
N SER A 25 6.35 10.43 0.31
CA SER A 25 6.20 11.45 -0.73
C SER A 25 7.47 11.59 -1.59
N MET A 26 8.65 11.65 -0.95
CA MET A 26 9.92 11.70 -1.68
C MET A 26 10.14 10.46 -2.55
N VAL A 27 9.87 9.26 -2.01
CA VAL A 27 9.99 8.00 -2.77
C VAL A 27 8.99 7.99 -3.93
N ALA A 28 7.74 8.39 -3.70
CA ALA A 28 6.72 8.45 -4.74
C ALA A 28 7.13 9.38 -5.89
N GLN A 29 7.67 10.56 -5.57
CA GLN A 29 8.19 11.52 -6.56
C GLN A 29 9.38 10.96 -7.34
N ASN A 30 10.35 10.36 -6.64
CA ASN A 30 11.55 9.81 -7.28
C ASN A 30 11.23 8.63 -8.21
N GLN A 31 10.24 7.81 -7.84
CA GLN A 31 9.81 6.65 -8.62
C GLN A 31 8.72 6.99 -9.65
N GLY A 32 8.22 8.24 -9.67
CA GLY A 32 7.16 8.67 -10.60
C GLY A 32 5.81 7.98 -10.36
N VAL A 33 5.51 7.56 -9.13
CA VAL A 33 4.26 6.87 -8.77
C VAL A 33 3.39 7.73 -7.85
N SER A 34 2.09 7.48 -7.82
CA SER A 34 1.21 8.17 -6.86
C SER A 34 1.43 7.64 -5.45
N LEU A 35 1.29 8.53 -4.46
CA LEU A 35 1.44 8.16 -3.04
C LEU A 35 0.49 7.01 -2.66
N ASN A 36 -0.75 7.02 -3.18
CA ASN A 36 -1.71 5.95 -2.92
C ASN A 36 -1.25 4.60 -3.49
N ASN A 37 -0.69 4.60 -4.70
CA ASN A 37 -0.18 3.37 -5.32
C ASN A 37 1.06 2.84 -4.57
N LEU A 38 1.94 3.73 -4.12
CA LEU A 38 3.08 3.37 -3.29
C LEU A 38 2.63 2.77 -1.95
N VAL A 39 1.70 3.41 -1.25
CA VAL A 39 1.17 2.92 0.03
C VAL A 39 0.53 1.55 -0.13
N LYS A 40 -0.26 1.33 -1.19
CA LYS A 40 -0.83 0.00 -1.50
C LYS A 40 0.26 -1.07 -1.62
N GLN A 41 1.29 -0.80 -2.43
CA GLN A 41 2.40 -1.75 -2.63
C GLN A 41 3.19 -2.00 -1.35
N CYS A 42 3.45 -0.96 -0.55
CA CYS A 42 4.10 -1.12 0.74
C CYS A 42 3.29 -2.01 1.69
N CYS A 43 1.97 -1.83 1.76
CA CYS A 43 1.09 -2.65 2.56
C CYS A 43 1.04 -4.10 2.06
N GLU A 44 0.86 -4.32 0.76
CA GLU A 44 0.84 -5.67 0.17
C GLU A 44 2.17 -6.40 0.40
N TYR A 45 3.29 -5.70 0.20
CA TYR A 45 4.62 -6.26 0.47
C TYR A 45 4.78 -6.62 1.94
N ALA A 46 4.43 -5.71 2.86
CA ALA A 46 4.55 -5.95 4.29
C ALA A 46 3.66 -7.11 4.75
N LEU A 47 2.44 -7.23 4.22
CA LEU A 47 1.52 -8.34 4.54
C LEU A 47 2.02 -9.68 3.99
N ASN A 48 2.63 -9.69 2.79
CA ASN A 48 3.16 -10.91 2.18
C ASN A 48 4.50 -11.36 2.78
N HIS A 49 5.23 -10.45 3.42
CA HIS A 49 6.50 -10.72 4.12
C HIS A 49 6.37 -10.66 5.65
N LEU A 50 5.14 -10.53 6.15
CA LEU A 50 4.84 -10.77 7.55
C LEU A 50 5.02 -12.29 7.73
N ASP A 51 6.13 -12.66 8.35
CA ASP A 51 6.41 -14.05 8.71
C ASP A 51 5.18 -14.58 9.45
N ASN A 52 4.54 -15.62 8.92
CA ASN A 52 3.41 -16.26 9.59
C ASN A 52 3.99 -17.12 10.72
N ASP A 53 4.56 -16.48 11.74
CA ASP A 53 4.95 -17.13 12.99
C ASP A 53 3.72 -17.49 13.85
N ASP A 54 2.51 -17.41 13.28
CA ASP A 54 1.28 -17.99 13.80
C ASP A 54 1.05 -19.43 13.26
N GLU A 55 2.12 -20.21 13.10
CA GLU A 55 2.04 -21.66 13.09
C GLU A 55 2.85 -22.23 14.26
N LYS A 56 2.35 -22.04 15.49
CA LYS A 56 2.55 -22.99 16.60
C LYS A 56 1.55 -22.87 17.74
#